data_AF-A0A5B9Y2W5-F1
#
_entry.id   AF-A0A5B9Y2W5-F1
#
_cell.length_a   1.000
_cell.length_b   1.000
_cell.length_c   1.000
_cell.angle_alpha   90.00
_cell.angle_beta   90.00
_cell.angle_gamma   90.00
#
_symmetry.space_group_name_H-M   'P 1'
#
loop_
_entity.id
_entity.type
_entity.pdbx_description
1 polymer ?
#
loop_
_entity_poly.entity_id
_entity_poly.type
_entity_poly.pdbx_seq_one_letter_code
_entity_poly.pdbx_strand_id
1 'polypeptide(L)'
;MKKSNYILAIVGCTVGIITQILSYILFKPIAQGLNAYDPTGHILVIIYITCNLIWLLAILSLIVFGKKMSVWFVGAIVGVTYAILVILFSWLLVTWIFWVFNMISGIILIIACILIFKENRDNL
;
A
#
# COMPACT_ATOMS: atom_id res chain seq x y z
N MET A 1 -18.99 -0.82 10.96
CA MET A 1 -17.57 -1.11 11.24
C MET A 1 -17.17 -0.58 12.59
N LYS A 2 -16.42 -1.34 13.38
CA LYS A 2 -15.77 -0.79 14.59
C LYS A 2 -14.78 0.31 14.17
N LYS A 3 -14.80 1.45 14.88
CA LYS A 3 -13.90 2.59 14.60
C LYS A 3 -12.42 2.17 14.53
N SER A 4 -12.03 1.16 15.31
CA SER A 4 -10.67 0.60 15.32
C SER A 4 -10.22 0.03 13.97
N ASN A 5 -11.08 -0.66 13.23
CA ASN A 5 -10.72 -1.33 11.98
C ASN A 5 -10.51 -0.31 10.86
N TYR A 6 -11.35 0.72 10.86
CA TYR A 6 -11.26 1.86 9.96
C TYR A 6 -9.96 2.64 10.17
N ILE A 7 -9.62 2.91 11.44
CA ILE A 7 -8.39 3.61 11.81
C ILE A 7 -7.17 2.78 11.39
N LEU A 8 -7.18 1.46 11.60
CA LEU A 8 -6.10 0.58 11.15
C LEU A 8 -5.87 0.64 9.64
N ALA A 9 -6.94 0.61 8.84
CA ALA A 9 -6.82 0.74 7.39
C ALA A 9 -6.23 2.09 6.97
N ILE A 10 -6.69 3.19 7.60
CA ILE A 10 -6.13 4.53 7.35
C ILE A 10 -4.64 4.57 7.70
N VAL A 11 -4.26 4.08 8.87
CA VAL A 11 -2.86 4.05 9.30
C VAL A 11 -2.01 3.25 8.32
N GLY A 12 -2.47 2.07 7.89
CA GLY A 12 -1.79 1.25 6.89
C GLY A 12 -1.59 2.00 5.57
N CYS A 13 -2.65 2.64 5.06
CA CYS A 13 -2.59 3.45 3.84
C CYS A 13 -1.66 4.66 3.99
N THR A 14 -1.73 5.40 5.11
CA THR A 14 -0.89 6.57 5.36
C THR A 14 0.58 6.20 5.43
N VAL A 15 0.93 5.11 6.15
CA VAL A 15 2.31 4.60 6.20
C VAL A 15 2.77 4.20 4.80
N GLY A 16 1.92 3.55 4.01
CA GLY A 16 2.21 3.21 2.61
C GLY A 16 2.48 4.45 1.76
N ILE A 17 1.62 5.46 1.83
CA ILE A 17 1.76 6.71 1.06
C ILE A 17 3.07 7.42 1.42
N ILE A 18 3.36 7.58 2.71
CA ILE A 18 4.62 8.18 3.18
C ILE A 18 5.81 7.39 2.65
N THR A 19 5.75 6.05 2.69
CA THR A 19 6.81 5.18 2.17
C THR A 19 7.02 5.38 0.67
N GLN A 20 5.97 5.48 -0.12
CA GLN A 20 6.07 5.72 -1.56
C GLN A 20 6.64 7.12 -1.87
N ILE A 21 6.23 8.16 -1.11
CA ILE A 21 6.79 9.52 -1.24
C ILE A 21 8.29 9.53 -0.89
N LEU A 22 8.67 8.89 0.22
CA LEU A 22 10.08 8.77 0.60
C LEU A 22 10.87 7.98 -0.45
N SER A 23 10.31 6.89 -0.98
CA SER A 23 10.93 6.11 -2.07
C SER A 23 11.15 6.98 -3.30
N TYR A 24 10.17 7.81 -3.67
CA TYR A 24 10.28 8.71 -4.82
C TYR A 24 11.43 9.71 -4.67
N ILE A 25 11.56 10.32 -3.49
CA ILE A 25 12.57 11.35 -3.22
C ILE A 25 13.96 10.73 -3.06
N LEU A 26 14.06 9.60 -2.35
CA LEU A 26 15.34 9.05 -1.89
C LEU A 26 15.90 7.93 -2.77
N PHE A 27 15.12 7.35 -3.69
CA PHE A 27 15.61 6.27 -4.54
C PHE A 27 16.84 6.68 -5.35
N LYS A 28 16.78 7.82 -6.05
CA LYS A 28 17.89 8.31 -6.88
C LYS A 28 19.18 8.52 -6.09
N PRO A 29 19.20 9.31 -4.99
CA PRO A 29 20.43 9.52 -4.23
C PRO A 29 20.97 8.21 -3.62
N ILE A 30 20.11 7.29 -3.18
CA ILE A 30 20.53 5.98 -2.68
C ILE A 30 21.15 5.13 -3.79
N ALA A 31 20.52 5.04 -4.97
CA ALA A 31 21.04 4.27 -6.10
C ALA A 31 22.37 4.82 -6.62
N GLN A 32 22.53 6.15 -6.64
CA GLN A 32 23.79 6.81 -6.97
C GLN A 32 24.88 6.51 -5.94
N GLY A 33 24.56 6.60 -4.63
CA GLY A 33 25.50 6.27 -3.56
C GLY A 33 25.96 4.80 -3.56
N LEU A 34 25.14 3.89 -4.11
CA LEU A 34 25.46 2.48 -4.27
C LEU A 34 26.13 2.14 -5.61
N ASN A 35 26.40 3.13 -6.48
CA ASN A 35 26.90 2.93 -7.85
C ASN A 35 26.03 1.96 -8.69
N ALA A 36 24.74 1.89 -8.40
CA ALA A 36 23.78 0.98 -9.05
C ALA A 36 22.71 1.75 -9.85
N TYR A 37 22.97 3.03 -10.17
CA TYR A 37 22.02 3.87 -10.88
C TYR A 37 21.98 3.53 -12.37
N ASP A 38 20.82 3.06 -12.82
CA ASP A 38 20.48 2.89 -14.24
C ASP A 38 19.30 3.81 -14.60
N PRO A 39 19.41 4.69 -15.63
CA PRO A 39 18.34 5.57 -16.05
C PRO A 39 17.05 4.85 -16.44
N THR A 40 17.14 3.71 -17.14
CA THR A 40 15.97 2.94 -17.58
C THR A 40 15.28 2.27 -16.39
N GLY A 41 16.06 1.65 -15.51
CA GLY A 41 15.59 1.13 -14.23
C GLY A 41 14.91 2.20 -13.38
N HIS A 42 15.46 3.42 -13.34
CA HIS A 42 14.87 4.52 -12.57
C HIS A 42 13.46 4.90 -13.05
N ILE A 43 13.22 4.91 -14.37
CA ILE A 43 11.88 5.18 -14.93
C ILE A 43 10.89 4.09 -14.50
N LEU A 44 11.29 2.81 -14.56
CA LEU A 44 10.47 1.69 -14.09
C LEU A 44 10.09 1.85 -12.61
N VAL A 45 11.04 2.24 -11.76
CA VAL A 45 10.78 2.48 -10.33
C VAL A 45 9.81 3.63 -10.13
N ILE A 46 9.94 4.74 -10.87
CA ILE A 46 9.01 5.87 -10.78
C ILE A 46 7.58 5.46 -11.19
N ILE A 47 7.43 4.71 -12.28
CA ILE A 47 6.13 4.20 -12.73
C ILE A 47 5.52 3.32 -11.65
N TYR A 48 6.31 2.39 -11.11
CA TYR A 48 5.88 1.49 -10.03
C TYR A 48 5.41 2.25 -8.78
N ILE A 49 6.20 3.23 -8.31
CA ILE A 49 5.85 4.07 -7.16
C ILE A 49 4.55 4.85 -7.42
N THR A 50 4.41 5.40 -8.63
CA THR A 50 3.21 6.15 -9.03
C THR A 50 1.96 5.26 -9.04
N CYS A 51 2.06 4.05 -9.60
CA CYS A 51 0.98 3.07 -9.57
C CYS A 51 0.58 2.70 -8.14
N ASN A 52 1.55 2.49 -7.24
CA ASN A 52 1.27 2.21 -5.83
C ASN A 52 0.58 3.37 -5.12
N LEU A 53 0.99 4.61 -5.40
CA LEU A 53 0.32 5.80 -4.85
C LEU A 53 -1.14 5.87 -5.29
N ILE A 54 -1.42 5.69 -6.58
CA ILE A 54 -2.78 5.69 -7.11
C ILE A 54 -3.61 4.58 -6.45
N TRP A 55 -3.04 3.38 -6.29
CA TRP A 55 -3.73 2.25 -5.66
C TRP A 55 -4.05 2.51 -4.19
N LEU A 56 -3.09 3.03 -3.42
CA LEU A 56 -3.30 3.40 -2.01
C LEU A 56 -4.38 4.47 -1.85
N LEU A 57 -4.39 5.49 -2.72
CA LEU A 57 -5.44 6.51 -2.73
C LEU A 57 -6.80 5.93 -3.08
N ALA A 58 -6.86 4.98 -4.01
CA ALA A 58 -8.10 4.28 -4.34
C ALA A 58 -8.63 3.48 -3.13
N ILE A 59 -7.78 2.70 -2.46
CA ILE A 59 -8.15 1.96 -1.23
C ILE A 59 -8.65 2.92 -0.16
N LEU A 60 -7.90 4.00 0.11
CA LEU A 60 -8.27 5.00 1.10
C LEU A 60 -9.63 5.61 0.76
N SER A 61 -9.89 5.95 -0.51
CA SER A 61 -11.16 6.54 -0.93
C SER A 61 -12.33 5.57 -0.75
N LEU A 62 -12.15 4.28 -1.09
CA LEU A 62 -13.18 3.24 -0.94
C LEU A 62 -13.51 2.98 0.53
N ILE A 63 -12.50 2.98 1.40
CA ILE A 63 -12.67 2.75 2.84
C ILE A 63 -13.28 4.00 3.50
N VAL A 64 -12.78 5.21 3.18
CA VAL A 64 -13.20 6.47 3.81
C VAL A 64 -14.58 6.93 3.35
N PHE A 65 -14.85 6.91 2.04
CA PHE A 65 -16.08 7.46 1.47
C PHE A 65 -17.12 6.39 1.12
N GLY A 66 -16.78 5.10 1.27
CA GLY A 66 -17.76 4.03 1.16
C GLY A 66 -18.87 4.23 2.19
N LYS A 67 -20.11 4.42 1.71
CA LYS A 67 -21.30 4.47 2.58
C LYS A 67 -22.09 3.17 2.60
N LYS A 68 -21.79 2.26 1.67
CA LYS A 68 -22.47 0.96 1.51
C LYS A 68 -21.52 -0.17 1.90
N MET A 69 -22.04 -1.19 2.58
CA MET A 69 -21.32 -2.41 2.94
C MET A 69 -20.59 -3.04 1.75
N SER A 70 -21.23 -3.07 0.57
CA SER A 70 -20.62 -3.59 -0.66
C SER A 70 -19.36 -2.83 -1.09
N VAL A 71 -19.31 -1.51 -0.89
CA VAL A 71 -18.14 -0.69 -1.25
C VAL A 71 -16.98 -0.96 -0.31
N TRP A 72 -17.24 -1.16 0.98
CA TRP A 72 -16.21 -1.55 1.95
C TRP A 72 -15.65 -2.93 1.68
N PHE A 73 -16.50 -3.87 1.27
CA PHE A 73 -16.07 -5.21 0.87
C PHE A 73 -15.13 -5.16 -0.35
N VAL A 74 -15.50 -4.38 -1.38
CA VAL A 74 -14.64 -4.16 -2.55
C VAL A 74 -13.32 -3.49 -2.14
N GLY A 75 -13.37 -2.45 -1.29
CA GLY A 75 -12.17 -1.80 -0.76
C GLY A 75 -11.24 -2.76 -0.03
N ALA A 76 -11.79 -3.70 0.75
CA ALA A 76 -11.02 -4.72 1.45
C ALA A 76 -10.36 -5.73 0.47
N ILE A 77 -11.06 -6.16 -0.59
CA ILE A 77 -10.46 -7.01 -1.64
C ILE A 77 -9.31 -6.28 -2.32
N VAL A 78 -9.54 -5.04 -2.76
CA VAL A 78 -8.54 -4.22 -3.44
C VAL A 78 -7.33 -3.98 -2.53
N GLY A 79 -7.55 -3.78 -1.23
CA GLY A 79 -6.50 -3.61 -0.22
C GLY A 79 -5.65 -4.85 0.02
N VAL A 80 -6.27 -6.04 0.12
CA VAL A 80 -5.53 -7.31 0.26
C VAL A 80 -4.70 -7.61 -0.99
N THR A 81 -5.28 -7.43 -2.18
CA THR A 81 -4.57 -7.65 -3.44
C THR A 81 -3.35 -6.74 -3.55
N TYR A 82 -3.51 -5.46 -3.22
CA TYR A 82 -2.40 -4.51 -3.15
C TYR A 82 -1.30 -4.99 -2.19
N ALA A 83 -1.68 -5.34 -0.95
CA ALA A 83 -0.72 -5.73 0.08
C ALA A 83 0.09 -6.97 -0.31
N ILE A 84 -0.56 -7.99 -0.89
CA ILE A 84 0.11 -9.20 -1.36
C ILE A 84 1.12 -8.86 -2.47
N LEU A 85 0.69 -8.09 -3.48
CA LEU A 85 1.56 -7.72 -4.59
C LEU A 85 2.76 -6.88 -4.13
N VAL A 86 2.55 -5.94 -3.22
CA VAL A 86 3.63 -5.13 -2.67
C VAL A 86 4.62 -5.98 -1.87
N ILE A 87 4.14 -6.88 -1.01
CA ILE A 87 5.04 -7.77 -0.24
C ILE A 87 5.89 -8.64 -1.19
N LEU A 88 5.27 -9.23 -2.23
CA LEU A 88 5.93 -10.19 -3.13
C LEU A 88 6.83 -9.55 -4.18
N PHE A 89 6.49 -8.37 -4.71
CA PHE A 89 7.17 -7.78 -5.86
C PHE A 89 7.97 -6.51 -5.54
N SER A 90 7.73 -5.85 -4.41
CA SER A 90 8.38 -4.55 -4.14
C SER A 90 9.90 -4.69 -3.95
N TRP A 91 10.40 -5.83 -3.47
CA TRP A 91 11.84 -6.07 -3.32
C TRP A 91 12.63 -6.08 -4.64
N LEU A 92 11.96 -6.33 -5.78
CA LEU A 92 12.57 -6.30 -7.11
C LEU A 92 12.72 -4.87 -7.67
N LEU A 93 11.88 -3.95 -7.19
CA LEU A 93 11.70 -2.63 -7.82
C LEU A 93 12.14 -1.47 -6.92
N VAL A 94 12.09 -1.63 -5.60
CA VAL A 94 12.63 -0.65 -4.66
C VAL A 94 13.77 -1.26 -3.86
N THR A 95 14.62 -0.39 -3.29
CA THR A 95 15.69 -0.86 -2.40
C THR A 95 15.11 -1.60 -1.20
N TRP A 96 15.90 -2.51 -0.62
CA TRP A 96 15.51 -3.31 0.55
C TRP A 96 14.98 -2.45 1.72
N ILE A 97 15.48 -1.22 1.86
CA ILE A 97 15.03 -0.26 2.88
C ILE A 97 13.55 0.06 2.70
N PHE A 98 13.13 0.43 1.49
CA PHE A 98 11.74 0.76 1.20
C PHE A 98 10.85 -0.48 1.15
N TRP A 99 11.40 -1.63 0.76
CA TRP A 99 10.67 -2.89 0.82
C TRP A 99 10.22 -3.23 2.25
N VAL A 100 11.08 -3.06 3.26
CA VAL A 100 10.71 -3.34 4.67
C VAL A 100 9.52 -2.46 5.11
N PHE A 101 9.54 -1.17 4.80
CA PHE A 101 8.43 -0.27 5.14
C PHE A 101 7.14 -0.64 4.38
N ASN A 102 7.26 -0.99 3.10
CA ASN A 102 6.15 -1.48 2.30
C ASN A 102 5.57 -2.79 2.84
N MET A 103 6.42 -3.70 3.34
CA MET A 103 5.99 -4.94 3.98
C MET A 103 5.20 -4.67 5.27
N ILE A 104 5.69 -3.78 6.13
CA ILE A 104 4.99 -3.38 7.36
C ILE A 104 3.62 -2.77 7.02
N SER A 105 3.56 -1.84 6.06
CA SER A 105 2.30 -1.26 5.58
C SER A 105 1.35 -2.33 5.05
N GLY A 106 1.85 -3.27 4.24
CA GLY A 106 1.07 -4.38 3.70
C GLY A 106 0.48 -5.29 4.78
N ILE A 107 1.25 -5.64 5.81
CA ILE A 107 0.76 -6.45 6.93
C ILE A 107 -0.36 -5.74 7.68
N ILE A 108 -0.21 -4.44 7.98
CA ILE A 108 -1.25 -3.64 8.64
C ILE A 108 -2.53 -3.63 7.79
N LEU A 109 -2.40 -3.43 6.48
CA LEU A 109 -3.53 -3.45 5.54
C LEU A 109 -4.23 -4.81 5.49
N ILE A 110 -3.47 -5.93 5.44
CA ILE A 110 -4.04 -7.28 5.47
C ILE A 110 -4.87 -7.48 6.74
N ILE A 111 -4.32 -7.13 7.90
CA ILE A 111 -5.03 -7.26 9.19
C ILE A 111 -6.32 -6.42 9.17
N ALA A 112 -6.23 -5.16 8.73
CA ALA A 112 -7.39 -4.28 8.64
C ALA A 112 -8.47 -4.83 7.70
N CYS A 113 -8.10 -5.30 6.52
CA CYS A 113 -9.03 -5.85 5.53
C CYS A 113 -9.67 -7.18 5.98
N ILE A 114 -8.93 -8.06 6.66
CA ILE A 114 -9.50 -9.30 7.23
C ILE A 114 -10.56 -8.97 8.28
N LEU A 115 -10.32 -7.96 9.13
CA LEU A 115 -11.30 -7.51 10.10
C LEU A 115 -12.56 -6.93 9.42
N ILE A 116 -12.39 -6.18 8.33
CA ILE A 116 -13.51 -5.67 7.51
C ILE A 116 -14.29 -6.82 6.86
N PHE A 117 -13.63 -7.87 6.39
CA PHE A 117 -14.32 -9.06 5.85
C PHE A 117 -15.14 -9.78 6.90
N LYS A 118 -14.58 -10.00 8.08
CA LYS A 118 -15.29 -10.66 9.18
C LYS A 118 -16.55 -9.88 9.56
N GLU A 119 -16.45 -8.56 9.69
CA GLU A 119 -17.61 -7.71 10.01
C GLU A 119 -18.66 -7.69 8.90
N ASN A 120 -18.28 -7.73 7.62
CA ASN A 120 -19.26 -7.80 6.54
C ASN A 120 -20.02 -9.14 6.53
N ARG A 121 -19.31 -10.25 6.78
CA ARG A 121 -19.91 -11.59 6.83
C ARG A 121 -20.90 -11.73 7.99
N ASP A 122 -20.57 -11.18 9.15
CA ASP A 122 -21.42 -11.29 10.34
C ASP A 122 -22.68 -10.40 10.27
N ASN A 123 -22.78 -9.51 9.25
CA ASN A 123 -23.92 -8.59 9.02
C ASN A 123 -24.69 -8.88 7.71
N LEU A 124 -24.36 -9.97 7.01
CA LEU A 124 -25.09 -10.52 5.85
C LEU A 124 -26.11 -11.56 6.33
#